data_AF-B4JW64-F1
#
_entry.id   AF-B4JW64-F1
#
_cell.length_a   1.000
_cell.length_b   1.000
_cell.length_c   1.000
_cell.angle_alpha   90.00
_cell.angle_beta   90.00
_cell.angle_gamma   90.00
#
_symmetry.space_group_name_H-M   'P 1'
#
loop_
_entity.id
_entity.type
_entity.pdbx_description
1 polymer ?
#
loop_
_entity_poly.entity_id
_entity_poly.type
_entity_poly.pdbx_seq_one_letter_code
_entity_poly.pdbx_strand_id
1 'polypeptide(L)'
;MQRDEATLTDFTRTRDIQIDNVIQILESSIGRLKISLMLPRLANDLDRVMNQLRFTFYEPARNLLRNMLHLDVLKMEEFNADVLHIIDYFQHHFDIHEMFPELLETLSIQDRQLIDAFENLLKVAERHLRRTSRAEINMERKLHIMFQERERVQTRIEYYRKQLRSKNAVLRWKQAARRIILENQENDLASKKWKNNVRIQNEIEKRSRILGDNHKSSLEKQEELRQELDKARRDYELLIQKNAQREKEMRAEKNKLLIQLEGILQKYDNNIGEKLRENLQLEDQYKVAKKELDDFMVDYREEEAIYNRIVVTHEREEQRKQQERILIFMMNRAARKIQKYYLKWRRDQKLKARKARKSKRKN
;
A
#
# COMPACT_ATOMS: atom_id res chain seq x y z
N MET A 1 47.69 -109.26 -21.44
CA MET A 1 48.05 -107.95 -20.84
C MET A 1 49.26 -107.30 -21.51
N GLN A 2 50.50 -107.80 -21.42
CA GLN A 2 51.63 -107.16 -22.14
C GLN A 2 51.59 -107.32 -23.68
N ARG A 3 51.02 -108.42 -24.20
CA ARG A 3 50.82 -108.59 -25.66
C ARG A 3 49.69 -107.74 -26.24
N ASP A 4 48.72 -107.34 -25.43
CA ASP A 4 47.55 -106.56 -25.87
C ASP A 4 47.82 -105.05 -25.86
N GLU A 5 48.71 -104.57 -24.99
CA GLU A 5 49.17 -103.19 -25.01
C GLU A 5 50.10 -102.92 -26.22
N ALA A 6 50.97 -103.87 -26.56
CA ALA A 6 51.85 -103.76 -27.73
C ALA A 6 51.06 -103.67 -29.05
N THR A 7 50.01 -104.49 -29.20
CA THR A 7 49.12 -104.43 -30.38
C THR A 7 48.28 -103.15 -30.41
N LEU A 8 47.82 -102.64 -29.26
CA LEU A 8 47.10 -101.35 -29.20
C LEU A 8 48.00 -100.16 -29.56
N THR A 9 49.27 -100.19 -29.14
CA THR A 9 50.26 -99.16 -29.50
C THR A 9 50.63 -99.21 -30.98
N ASP A 10 50.68 -100.40 -31.58
CA ASP A 10 50.91 -100.54 -33.02
C ASP A 10 49.69 -100.07 -33.83
N PHE A 11 48.46 -100.35 -33.37
CA PHE A 11 47.23 -99.85 -34.01
C PHE A 11 47.06 -98.32 -33.92
N THR A 12 47.44 -97.71 -32.81
CA THR A 12 47.40 -96.24 -32.66
C THR A 12 48.49 -95.57 -33.50
N ARG A 13 49.71 -96.11 -33.54
CA ARG A 13 50.78 -95.62 -34.41
C ARG A 13 50.43 -95.75 -35.89
N THR A 14 49.89 -96.88 -36.32
CA THR A 14 49.44 -97.09 -37.71
C THR A 14 48.28 -96.16 -38.08
N ARG A 15 47.35 -95.91 -37.16
CA ARG A 15 46.28 -94.92 -37.35
C ARG A 15 46.83 -93.51 -37.49
N ASP A 16 47.77 -93.10 -36.64
CA ASP A 16 48.36 -91.76 -36.71
C ASP A 16 49.12 -91.56 -38.04
N ILE A 17 49.86 -92.56 -38.49
CA ILE A 17 50.52 -92.57 -39.81
C ILE A 17 49.49 -92.47 -40.95
N GLN A 18 48.37 -93.19 -40.86
CA GLN A 18 47.29 -93.09 -41.85
C GLN A 18 46.64 -91.71 -41.86
N ILE A 19 46.43 -91.10 -40.69
CA ILE A 19 45.89 -89.74 -40.57
C ILE A 19 46.84 -88.73 -41.19
N ASP A 20 48.13 -88.82 -40.87
CA ASP A 20 49.14 -87.90 -41.41
C ASP A 20 49.29 -88.06 -42.93
N ASN A 21 49.21 -89.29 -43.46
CA ASN A 21 49.17 -89.52 -44.92
C ASN A 21 47.94 -88.88 -45.58
N VAL A 22 46.76 -88.98 -44.96
CA VAL A 22 45.54 -88.36 -45.49
C VAL A 22 45.61 -86.83 -45.45
N ILE A 23 46.14 -86.26 -44.36
CA ILE A 23 46.37 -84.82 -44.24
C ILE A 23 47.34 -84.34 -45.31
N GLN A 24 48.47 -85.06 -45.49
CA GLN A 24 49.47 -84.73 -46.51
C GLN A 24 48.89 -84.76 -47.93
N ILE A 25 48.01 -85.71 -48.24
CA ILE A 25 47.31 -85.77 -49.53
C ILE A 25 46.39 -84.56 -49.71
N LEU A 26 45.65 -84.16 -48.66
CA LEU A 26 44.76 -83.01 -48.71
C LEU A 26 45.53 -81.68 -48.84
N GLU A 27 46.65 -81.52 -48.13
CA GLU A 27 47.57 -80.39 -48.26
C GLU A 27 48.17 -80.31 -49.68
N SER A 28 48.64 -81.45 -50.20
CA SER A 28 49.16 -81.53 -51.57
C SER A 28 48.08 -81.20 -52.60
N SER A 29 46.83 -81.59 -52.35
CA SER A 29 45.68 -81.28 -53.21
C SER A 29 45.35 -79.79 -53.20
N ILE A 30 45.47 -79.12 -52.05
CA ILE A 30 45.34 -77.67 -51.95
C ILE A 30 46.46 -76.96 -52.71
N GLY A 31 47.71 -77.42 -52.57
CA GLY A 31 48.85 -76.90 -53.34
C GLY A 31 48.64 -77.03 -54.85
N ARG A 32 48.19 -78.21 -55.30
CA ARG A 32 47.85 -78.48 -56.72
C ARG A 32 46.70 -77.60 -57.22
N LEU A 33 45.71 -77.33 -56.38
CA LEU A 33 44.60 -76.45 -56.71
C LEU A 33 45.07 -74.99 -56.83
N LYS A 34 45.92 -74.53 -55.91
CA LYS A 34 46.53 -73.18 -55.94
C LYS A 34 47.33 -72.97 -57.23
N ILE A 35 48.24 -73.89 -57.59
CA ILE A 35 49.04 -73.76 -58.82
C ILE A 35 48.19 -73.88 -60.08
N SER A 36 47.17 -74.75 -60.10
CA SER A 36 46.28 -74.91 -61.26
C SER A 36 45.43 -73.67 -61.53
N LEU A 37 44.99 -72.97 -60.48
CA LEU A 37 44.26 -71.70 -60.61
C LEU A 37 45.17 -70.53 -61.00
N MET A 38 46.46 -70.60 -60.64
CA MET A 38 47.46 -69.63 -61.07
C MET A 38 47.96 -69.83 -62.49
N LEU A 39 47.98 -71.08 -63.00
CA LEU A 39 48.59 -71.45 -64.28
C LEU A 39 48.14 -70.55 -65.45
N PRO A 40 46.84 -70.24 -65.64
CA PRO A 40 46.40 -69.36 -66.73
C PRO A 40 46.92 -67.92 -66.58
N ARG A 41 47.20 -67.48 -65.34
CA ARG A 41 47.70 -66.13 -65.05
C ARG A 41 49.21 -66.04 -65.15
N LEU A 42 49.91 -67.11 -64.76
CA LEU A 42 51.34 -67.28 -64.99
C LEU A 42 51.68 -67.23 -66.49
N ALA A 43 50.78 -67.75 -67.34
CA ALA A 43 50.90 -67.67 -68.79
C ALA A 43 50.63 -66.26 -69.37
N ASN A 44 49.84 -65.43 -68.68
CA ASN A 44 49.51 -64.08 -69.15
C ASN A 44 50.57 -63.04 -68.74
N ASP A 45 51.18 -63.15 -67.55
CA ASP A 45 52.21 -62.23 -67.05
C ASP A 45 53.63 -62.79 -67.24
N LEU A 46 53.95 -63.23 -68.47
CA LEU A 46 55.14 -64.03 -68.75
C LEU A 46 56.45 -63.31 -68.40
N ASP A 47 56.60 -62.03 -68.70
CA ASP A 47 57.87 -61.31 -68.50
C ASP A 47 58.28 -61.23 -67.02
N ARG A 48 57.30 -61.12 -66.12
CA ARG A 48 57.52 -61.05 -64.68
C ARG A 48 57.86 -62.43 -64.11
N VAL A 49 57.11 -63.45 -64.52
CA VAL A 49 57.30 -64.85 -64.12
C VAL A 49 58.65 -65.40 -64.64
N MET A 50 59.03 -65.03 -65.86
CA MET A 50 60.28 -65.45 -66.50
C MET A 50 61.53 -64.85 -65.83
N ASN A 51 61.40 -63.70 -65.16
CA ASN A 51 62.49 -63.10 -64.38
C ASN A 51 62.61 -63.75 -63.00
N GLN A 52 61.50 -64.13 -62.36
CA GLN A 52 61.48 -64.79 -61.05
C GLN A 52 61.88 -66.27 -61.11
N LEU A 53 61.66 -66.94 -62.25
CA LEU A 53 62.11 -68.32 -62.49
C LEU A 53 63.56 -68.43 -62.97
N ARG A 54 64.30 -67.31 -63.11
CA ARG A 54 65.68 -67.32 -63.58
C ARG A 54 66.61 -67.74 -62.44
N PHE A 55 67.50 -68.71 -62.70
CA PHE A 55 68.42 -69.30 -61.71
C PHE A 55 67.77 -70.16 -60.61
N THR A 56 66.55 -70.66 -60.81
CA THR A 56 65.89 -71.60 -59.88
C THR A 56 65.79 -73.00 -60.48
N PHE A 57 65.55 -74.02 -59.64
CA PHE A 57 65.33 -75.41 -60.07
C PHE A 57 64.15 -75.58 -61.04
N TYR A 58 63.28 -74.57 -61.13
CA TYR A 58 62.10 -74.56 -61.99
C TYR A 58 62.34 -73.89 -63.36
N GLU A 59 63.59 -73.67 -63.74
CA GLU A 59 63.96 -73.15 -65.05
C GLU A 59 63.32 -73.88 -66.25
N PRO A 60 63.10 -75.22 -66.24
CA PRO A 60 62.37 -75.92 -67.30
C PRO A 60 60.92 -75.43 -67.50
N ALA A 61 60.29 -74.89 -66.44
CA ALA A 61 58.95 -74.31 -66.48
C ALA A 61 58.86 -73.10 -67.43
N ARG A 62 59.98 -72.42 -67.68
CA ARG A 62 60.07 -71.25 -68.57
C ARG A 62 59.82 -71.62 -70.02
N ASN A 63 60.33 -72.77 -70.46
CA ASN A 63 60.11 -73.28 -71.81
C ASN A 63 58.65 -73.75 -71.97
N LEU A 64 58.11 -74.39 -70.93
CA LEU A 64 56.72 -74.86 -70.89
C LEU A 64 55.70 -73.70 -70.93
N LEU A 65 55.93 -72.62 -70.20
CA LEU A 65 55.07 -71.43 -70.20
C LEU A 65 55.14 -70.64 -71.53
N ARG A 66 56.31 -70.56 -72.17
CA ARG A 66 56.42 -69.99 -73.53
C ARG A 66 55.66 -70.82 -74.56
N ASN A 67 55.71 -72.14 -74.44
CA ASN A 67 54.98 -73.03 -75.34
C ASN A 67 53.46 -72.90 -75.14
N MET A 68 52.98 -72.60 -73.92
CA MET A 68 51.55 -72.28 -73.67
C MET A 68 51.03 -71.06 -74.43
N LEU A 69 51.83 -70.00 -74.61
CA LEU A 69 51.40 -68.81 -75.34
C LEU A 69 51.26 -69.03 -76.86
N HIS A 70 51.98 -70.01 -77.42
CA HIS A 70 51.92 -70.37 -78.83
C HIS A 70 50.80 -71.35 -79.17
N LEU A 71 50.11 -71.87 -78.15
CA LEU A 71 48.93 -72.71 -78.31
C LEU A 71 47.71 -71.79 -78.48
N ASP A 72 47.37 -71.50 -79.74
CA ASP A 72 46.16 -70.75 -80.11
C ASP A 72 44.93 -71.38 -79.45
N VAL A 73 44.30 -70.62 -78.55
CA VAL A 73 43.10 -71.00 -77.77
C VAL A 73 41.90 -71.40 -78.65
N LEU A 74 41.96 -71.17 -79.97
CA LEU A 74 40.91 -71.45 -80.95
C LEU A 74 41.05 -72.80 -81.67
N LYS A 75 42.08 -73.61 -81.38
CA LYS A 75 42.19 -75.00 -81.85
C LYS A 75 42.38 -75.97 -80.67
N MET A 76 41.47 -75.91 -79.71
CA MET A 76 41.31 -76.96 -78.70
C MET A 76 40.54 -78.14 -79.33
N GLU A 77 41.19 -78.82 -80.28
CA GLU A 77 40.89 -80.24 -80.48
C GLU A 77 41.45 -80.99 -79.27
N GLU A 78 40.68 -81.98 -78.81
CA GLU A 78 40.82 -82.68 -77.54
C GLU A 78 42.28 -83.12 -77.25
N PHE A 79 42.80 -82.73 -76.08
CA PHE A 79 44.05 -83.20 -75.49
C PHE A 79 45.33 -83.08 -76.36
N ASN A 80 45.81 -81.85 -76.56
CA ASN A 80 47.22 -81.64 -76.90
C ASN A 80 48.10 -82.24 -75.78
N ALA A 81 48.86 -83.30 -76.09
CA ALA A 81 49.77 -83.96 -75.16
C ALA A 81 50.74 -82.99 -74.48
N ASP A 82 51.07 -81.90 -75.17
CA ASP A 82 51.92 -80.83 -74.64
C ASP A 82 51.24 -80.01 -73.54
N VAL A 83 49.92 -79.75 -73.63
CA VAL A 83 49.16 -79.04 -72.58
C VAL A 83 49.05 -79.91 -71.33
N LEU A 84 48.81 -81.21 -71.50
CA LEU A 84 48.83 -82.18 -70.41
C LEU A 84 50.20 -82.25 -69.74
N HIS A 85 51.29 -82.33 -70.51
CA HIS A 85 52.64 -82.32 -69.97
C HIS A 85 52.97 -81.04 -69.19
N ILE A 86 52.46 -79.88 -69.65
CA ILE A 86 52.62 -78.61 -68.93
C ILE A 86 51.84 -78.64 -67.61
N ILE A 87 50.56 -79.00 -67.65
CA ILE A 87 49.72 -79.11 -66.45
C ILE A 87 50.32 -80.11 -65.46
N ASP A 88 50.72 -81.28 -65.93
CA ASP A 88 51.34 -82.34 -65.12
C ASP A 88 52.63 -81.83 -64.47
N TYR A 89 53.50 -81.13 -65.20
CA TYR A 89 54.72 -80.58 -64.64
C TYR A 89 54.43 -79.61 -63.47
N PHE A 90 53.47 -78.69 -63.66
CA PHE A 90 53.09 -77.74 -62.60
C PHE A 90 52.33 -78.39 -61.45
N GLN A 91 51.58 -79.47 -61.69
CA GLN A 91 50.91 -80.23 -60.62
C GLN A 91 51.86 -81.14 -59.82
N HIS A 92 52.93 -81.65 -60.43
CA HIS A 92 53.98 -82.40 -59.74
C HIS A 92 54.91 -81.47 -58.94
N HIS A 93 55.09 -80.23 -59.40
CA HIS A 93 55.87 -79.20 -58.72
C HIS A 93 54.95 -78.08 -58.19
N PHE A 94 53.93 -78.44 -57.41
CA PHE A 94 52.94 -77.48 -56.96
C PHE A 94 53.52 -76.40 -56.04
N ASP A 95 54.61 -76.66 -55.32
CA ASP A 95 55.32 -75.70 -54.45
C ASP A 95 55.79 -74.42 -55.16
N ILE A 96 55.84 -74.44 -56.50
CA ILE A 96 56.10 -73.25 -57.33
C ILE A 96 55.14 -72.10 -56.96
N HIS A 97 53.91 -72.39 -56.50
CA HIS A 97 52.93 -71.38 -56.12
C HIS A 97 53.41 -70.46 -54.98
N GLU A 98 54.30 -70.96 -54.10
CA GLU A 98 54.85 -70.17 -52.99
C GLU A 98 55.76 -69.03 -53.46
N MET A 99 56.33 -69.15 -54.66
CA MET A 99 57.18 -68.11 -55.25
C MET A 99 56.37 -66.93 -55.81
N PHE A 100 55.05 -67.06 -55.92
CA PHE A 100 54.17 -66.05 -56.51
C PHE A 100 52.98 -65.70 -55.60
N PRO A 101 53.20 -65.20 -54.38
CA PRO A 101 52.13 -64.85 -53.45
C PRO A 101 51.24 -63.73 -53.98
N GLU A 102 51.80 -62.78 -54.73
CA GLU A 102 51.04 -61.69 -55.36
C GLU A 102 50.01 -62.20 -56.40
N LEU A 103 50.28 -63.35 -57.03
CA LEU A 103 49.33 -63.96 -57.97
C LEU A 103 48.15 -64.64 -57.25
N LEU A 104 48.33 -65.10 -56.00
CA LEU A 104 47.20 -65.52 -55.13
C LEU A 104 46.30 -64.34 -54.80
N GLU A 105 46.89 -63.20 -54.48
CA GLU A 105 46.17 -62.00 -54.07
C GLU A 105 45.42 -61.30 -55.20
N THR A 106 45.72 -61.64 -56.45
CA THR A 106 44.98 -61.12 -57.61
C THR A 106 43.87 -62.06 -58.07
N LEU A 107 43.80 -63.30 -57.56
CA LEU A 107 42.76 -64.29 -57.91
C LEU A 107 41.34 -63.74 -57.76
N SER A 108 40.40 -64.26 -58.56
CA SER A 108 39.01 -63.81 -58.47
C SER A 108 38.43 -64.14 -57.08
N ILE A 109 37.36 -63.45 -56.69
CA ILE A 109 36.69 -63.71 -55.40
C ILE A 109 36.20 -65.16 -55.32
N GLN A 110 35.74 -65.74 -56.44
CA GLN A 110 35.26 -67.12 -56.53
C GLN A 110 36.41 -68.12 -56.34
N ASP A 111 37.56 -67.87 -56.97
CA ASP A 111 38.75 -68.73 -56.83
C ASP A 111 39.31 -68.71 -55.40
N ARG A 112 39.28 -67.54 -54.74
CA ARG A 112 39.68 -67.44 -53.32
C ARG A 112 38.70 -68.13 -52.38
N GLN A 113 37.39 -67.98 -52.60
CA GLN A 113 36.38 -68.70 -51.83
C GLN A 113 36.54 -70.22 -51.98
N LEU A 114 36.94 -70.70 -53.16
CA LEU A 114 37.24 -72.11 -53.38
C LEU A 114 38.45 -72.55 -52.55
N ILE A 115 39.56 -71.80 -52.59
CA ILE A 115 40.74 -72.06 -51.76
C ILE A 115 40.37 -72.05 -50.26
N ASP A 116 39.66 -71.03 -49.78
CA ASP A 116 39.21 -70.90 -48.40
C ASP A 116 38.30 -72.06 -47.97
N ALA A 117 37.42 -72.52 -48.85
CA ALA A 117 36.55 -73.67 -48.58
C ALA A 117 37.37 -74.96 -48.41
N PHE A 118 38.36 -75.19 -49.27
CA PHE A 118 39.27 -76.34 -49.16
C PHE A 118 40.19 -76.25 -47.94
N GLU A 119 40.67 -75.07 -47.57
CA GLU A 119 41.45 -74.86 -46.34
C GLU A 119 40.59 -75.05 -45.08
N ASN A 120 39.34 -74.61 -45.09
CA ASN A 120 38.39 -74.87 -44.00
C ASN A 120 38.06 -76.36 -43.93
N LEU A 121 37.90 -77.03 -45.06
CA LEU A 121 37.68 -78.47 -45.13
C LEU A 121 38.89 -79.23 -44.57
N LEU A 122 40.13 -78.82 -44.87
CA LEU A 122 41.34 -79.37 -44.27
C LEU A 122 41.31 -79.20 -42.74
N LYS A 123 41.06 -77.99 -42.24
CA LYS A 123 40.98 -77.72 -40.78
C LYS A 123 39.89 -78.54 -40.08
N VAL A 124 38.77 -78.78 -40.75
CA VAL A 124 37.68 -79.61 -40.25
C VAL A 124 38.09 -81.09 -40.29
N ALA A 125 38.64 -81.56 -41.41
CA ALA A 125 39.11 -82.93 -41.58
C ALA A 125 40.21 -83.27 -40.58
N GLU A 126 41.21 -82.41 -40.37
CA GLU A 126 42.23 -82.56 -39.33
C GLU A 126 41.63 -82.73 -37.94
N ARG A 127 40.69 -81.86 -37.56
CA ARG A 127 39.99 -81.96 -36.27
C ARG A 127 39.20 -83.24 -36.13
N HIS A 128 38.56 -83.72 -37.20
CA HIS A 128 37.78 -84.96 -37.19
C HIS A 128 38.66 -86.21 -37.17
N LEU A 129 39.72 -86.25 -37.98
CA LEU A 129 40.66 -87.37 -38.04
C LEU A 129 41.42 -87.53 -36.73
N ARG A 130 41.85 -86.42 -36.12
CA ARG A 130 42.51 -86.38 -34.80
C ARG A 130 41.53 -86.51 -33.62
N ARG A 131 40.22 -86.61 -33.86
CA ARG A 131 39.21 -86.74 -32.80
C ARG A 131 39.25 -88.14 -32.20
N THR A 132 39.30 -88.20 -30.88
CA THR A 132 39.16 -89.44 -30.10
C THR A 132 37.77 -89.51 -29.48
N SER A 133 37.25 -90.72 -29.27
CA SER A 133 35.95 -90.96 -28.61
C SER A 133 35.84 -90.31 -27.23
N ARG A 134 36.97 -90.21 -26.51
CA ARG A 134 37.04 -89.52 -25.21
C ARG A 134 36.85 -88.00 -25.33
N ALA A 135 37.38 -87.37 -26.37
CA ALA A 135 37.21 -85.93 -26.60
C ALA A 135 35.76 -85.58 -26.95
N GLU A 136 35.09 -86.46 -27.69
CA GLU A 136 33.67 -86.34 -28.05
C GLU A 136 32.74 -86.40 -26.85
N ILE A 137 32.90 -87.42 -26.00
CA ILE A 137 32.12 -87.55 -24.76
C ILE A 137 32.31 -86.33 -23.85
N ASN A 138 33.53 -85.79 -23.77
CA ASN A 138 33.80 -84.59 -22.99
C ASN A 138 33.17 -83.33 -23.58
N MET A 139 33.13 -83.21 -24.92
CA MET A 139 32.47 -82.10 -25.60
C MET A 139 30.96 -82.14 -25.37
N GLU A 140 30.33 -83.30 -25.49
CA GLU A 140 28.90 -83.49 -25.22
C GLU A 140 28.54 -83.18 -23.76
N ARG A 141 29.36 -83.63 -22.80
CA ARG A 141 29.17 -83.29 -21.38
C ARG A 141 29.22 -81.78 -21.14
N LYS A 142 30.20 -81.09 -21.72
CA LYS A 142 30.31 -79.62 -21.63
C LYS A 142 29.11 -78.93 -22.28
N LEU A 143 28.67 -79.42 -23.44
CA LEU A 143 27.50 -78.88 -24.14
C LEU A 143 26.23 -79.04 -23.29
N HIS A 144 26.06 -80.19 -22.63
CA HIS A 144 24.92 -80.43 -21.75
C HIS A 144 24.92 -79.51 -20.52
N ILE A 145 26.08 -79.29 -19.89
CA ILE A 145 26.21 -78.33 -18.78
C ILE A 145 25.83 -76.92 -19.24
N MET A 146 26.38 -76.46 -20.38
CA MET A 146 26.06 -75.15 -20.96
C MET A 146 24.57 -75.01 -21.28
N PHE A 147 23.93 -76.09 -21.75
CA PHE A 147 22.49 -76.09 -22.02
C PHE A 147 21.68 -75.92 -20.74
N GLN A 148 21.99 -76.69 -19.68
CA GLN A 148 21.32 -76.54 -18.38
C GLN A 148 21.52 -75.15 -17.78
N GLU A 149 22.72 -74.58 -17.89
CA GLU A 149 22.99 -73.21 -17.44
C GLU A 149 22.16 -72.20 -18.22
N ARG A 150 22.06 -72.35 -19.54
CA ARG A 150 21.22 -71.50 -20.39
C ARG A 150 19.75 -71.53 -19.94
N GLU A 151 19.19 -72.70 -19.67
CA GLU A 151 17.80 -72.82 -19.18
C GLU A 151 17.62 -72.14 -17.82
N ARG A 152 18.56 -72.32 -16.89
CA ARG A 152 18.53 -71.65 -15.58
C ARG A 152 18.62 -70.13 -15.71
N VAL A 153 19.45 -69.63 -16.61
CA VAL A 153 19.57 -68.18 -16.88
C VAL A 153 18.27 -67.66 -17.51
N GLN A 154 17.70 -68.40 -18.47
CA GLN A 154 16.46 -68.00 -19.14
C GLN A 154 15.29 -67.89 -18.16
N THR A 155 15.09 -68.89 -17.30
CA THR A 155 14.05 -68.86 -16.26
C THR A 155 14.26 -67.71 -15.28
N ARG A 156 15.50 -67.41 -14.89
CA ARG A 156 15.83 -66.26 -14.03
C ARG A 156 15.55 -64.92 -14.71
N ILE A 157 15.86 -64.79 -16.00
CA ILE A 157 15.53 -63.59 -16.79
C ILE A 157 14.02 -63.39 -16.83
N GLU A 158 13.24 -64.44 -17.08
CA GLU A 158 11.78 -64.37 -17.09
C GLU A 158 11.20 -63.97 -15.73
N TYR A 159 11.72 -64.53 -14.64
CA TYR A 159 11.35 -64.14 -13.29
C TYR A 159 11.56 -62.64 -13.04
N TYR A 160 12.77 -62.13 -13.33
CA TYR A 160 13.06 -60.70 -13.13
C TYR A 160 12.27 -59.80 -14.07
N ARG A 161 11.99 -60.23 -15.31
CA ARG A 161 11.10 -59.50 -16.22
C ARG A 161 9.69 -59.37 -15.66
N LYS A 162 9.12 -60.45 -15.10
CA LYS A 162 7.80 -60.41 -14.45
C LYS A 162 7.82 -59.48 -13.23
N GLN A 163 8.84 -59.57 -12.39
CA GLN A 163 9.00 -58.70 -11.22
C GLN A 163 9.17 -57.22 -11.59
N LEU A 164 9.91 -56.93 -12.66
CA LEU A 164 10.09 -55.58 -13.16
C LEU A 164 8.77 -55.00 -13.70
N ARG A 165 8.01 -55.81 -14.47
CA ARG A 165 6.68 -55.41 -14.97
C ARG A 165 5.72 -55.08 -13.83
N SER A 166 5.66 -55.90 -12.79
CA SER A 166 4.78 -55.63 -11.64
C SER A 166 5.18 -54.37 -10.89
N LYS A 167 6.48 -54.17 -10.62
CA LYS A 167 6.98 -52.93 -10.00
C LYS A 167 6.69 -51.70 -10.85
N ASN A 168 6.89 -51.78 -12.17
CA ASN A 168 6.60 -50.68 -13.09
C ASN A 168 5.10 -50.33 -13.11
N ALA A 169 4.21 -51.33 -13.07
CA ALA A 169 2.78 -51.10 -12.98
C ALA A 169 2.42 -50.36 -11.68
N VAL A 170 2.94 -50.83 -10.53
CA VAL A 170 2.72 -50.16 -9.23
C VAL A 170 3.22 -48.72 -9.23
N LEU A 171 4.40 -48.46 -9.81
CA LEU A 171 4.94 -47.11 -9.93
C LEU A 171 4.04 -46.22 -10.78
N ARG A 172 3.54 -46.72 -11.92
CA ARG A 172 2.59 -45.97 -12.77
C ARG A 172 1.31 -45.63 -12.02
N TRP A 173 0.75 -46.57 -11.26
CA TRP A 173 -0.43 -46.31 -10.42
C TRP A 173 -0.17 -45.25 -9.35
N LYS A 174 0.97 -45.34 -8.65
CA LYS A 174 1.37 -44.32 -7.66
C LYS A 174 1.56 -42.95 -8.29
N GLN A 175 2.17 -42.87 -9.47
CA GLN A 175 2.35 -41.62 -10.19
C GLN A 175 1.01 -41.04 -10.66
N ALA A 176 0.10 -41.85 -11.19
CA ALA A 176 -1.24 -41.43 -11.58
C ALA A 176 -2.03 -40.89 -10.38
N ALA A 177 -2.04 -41.62 -9.26
CA ALA A 177 -2.70 -41.16 -8.03
C ALA A 177 -2.12 -39.83 -7.52
N ARG A 178 -0.80 -39.66 -7.54
CA ARG A 178 -0.16 -38.39 -7.17
C ARG A 178 -0.56 -37.25 -8.10
N ARG A 179 -0.63 -37.49 -9.41
CA ARG A 179 -1.06 -36.46 -10.38
C ARG A 179 -2.49 -36.00 -10.12
N ILE A 180 -3.42 -36.92 -9.87
CA ILE A 180 -4.82 -36.58 -9.56
C ILE A 180 -4.89 -35.72 -8.29
N ILE A 181 -4.12 -36.07 -7.25
CA ILE A 181 -4.08 -35.26 -6.02
C ILE A 181 -3.53 -33.86 -6.29
N LEU A 182 -2.44 -33.75 -7.05
CA LEU A 182 -1.84 -32.47 -7.40
C LEU A 182 -2.80 -31.60 -8.22
N GLU A 183 -3.46 -32.18 -9.24
CA GLU A 183 -4.43 -31.48 -10.08
C GLU A 183 -5.60 -30.96 -9.25
N ASN A 184 -6.14 -31.76 -8.32
CA ASN A 184 -7.19 -31.32 -7.41
C ASN A 184 -6.72 -30.15 -6.52
N GLN A 185 -5.49 -30.23 -5.99
CA GLN A 185 -4.92 -29.16 -5.17
C GLN A 185 -4.66 -27.88 -5.97
N GLU A 186 -4.20 -27.99 -7.21
CA GLU A 186 -4.01 -26.87 -8.13
C GLU A 186 -5.34 -26.19 -8.45
N ASN A 187 -6.38 -26.98 -8.74
CA ASN A 187 -7.74 -26.48 -8.99
C ASN A 187 -8.34 -25.79 -7.75
N ASP A 188 -8.18 -26.37 -6.56
CA ASP A 188 -8.62 -25.76 -5.31
C ASP A 188 -7.91 -24.44 -5.03
N LEU A 189 -6.59 -24.39 -5.28
CA LEU A 189 -5.79 -23.19 -5.10
C LEU A 189 -6.18 -22.10 -6.11
N ALA A 190 -6.41 -22.45 -7.37
CA ALA A 190 -6.91 -21.54 -8.39
C ALA A 190 -8.30 -20.98 -8.02
N SER A 191 -9.22 -21.84 -7.58
CA SER A 191 -10.55 -21.45 -7.11
C SER A 191 -10.47 -20.50 -5.92
N LYS A 192 -9.62 -20.79 -4.93
CA LYS A 192 -9.41 -19.92 -3.77
C LYS A 192 -8.81 -18.57 -4.16
N LYS A 193 -7.82 -18.54 -5.05
CA LYS A 193 -7.24 -17.31 -5.59
C LYS A 193 -8.29 -16.46 -6.29
N TRP A 194 -9.10 -17.08 -7.15
CA TRP A 194 -10.17 -16.38 -7.87
C TRP A 194 -11.21 -15.80 -6.91
N LYS A 195 -11.72 -16.61 -5.96
CA LYS A 195 -12.68 -16.15 -4.94
C LYS A 195 -12.13 -14.99 -4.10
N ASN A 196 -10.86 -15.07 -3.70
CA ASN A 196 -10.22 -14.00 -2.95
C ASN A 196 -10.10 -12.72 -3.78
N ASN A 197 -9.64 -12.82 -5.03
CA ASN A 197 -9.52 -11.68 -5.92
C ASN A 197 -10.88 -10.99 -6.15
N VAL A 198 -11.94 -11.75 -6.41
CA VAL A 198 -13.31 -11.23 -6.54
C VAL A 198 -13.77 -10.56 -5.26
N ARG A 199 -13.50 -11.15 -4.08
CA ARG A 199 -13.83 -10.53 -2.79
C ARG A 199 -13.11 -9.20 -2.59
N ILE A 200 -11.81 -9.16 -2.87
CA ILE A 200 -10.99 -7.95 -2.76
C ILE A 200 -11.51 -6.87 -3.71
N GLN A 201 -11.74 -7.19 -4.98
CA GLN A 201 -12.27 -6.23 -5.95
C GLN A 201 -13.63 -5.67 -5.53
N ASN A 202 -14.55 -6.54 -5.10
CA ASN A 202 -15.86 -6.11 -4.59
C ASN A 202 -15.73 -5.20 -3.37
N GLU A 203 -14.78 -5.46 -2.47
CA GLU A 203 -14.54 -4.62 -1.30
C GLU A 203 -13.92 -3.28 -1.68
N ILE A 204 -12.96 -3.26 -2.61
CA ILE A 204 -12.37 -2.04 -3.18
C ILE A 204 -13.47 -1.19 -3.82
N GLU A 205 -14.34 -1.78 -4.63
CA GLU A 205 -15.44 -1.04 -5.28
C GLU A 205 -16.42 -0.47 -4.24
N LYS A 206 -16.82 -1.25 -3.25
CA LYS A 206 -17.70 -0.78 -2.16
C LYS A 206 -17.07 0.38 -1.40
N ARG A 207 -15.80 0.26 -1.01
CA ARG A 207 -15.07 1.31 -0.30
C ARG A 207 -14.88 2.56 -1.16
N SER A 208 -14.62 2.39 -2.45
CA SER A 208 -14.48 3.50 -3.41
C SER A 208 -15.79 4.27 -3.57
N ARG A 209 -16.93 3.57 -3.63
CA ARG A 209 -18.25 4.22 -3.66
C ARG A 209 -18.51 5.03 -2.37
N ILE A 210 -18.29 4.41 -1.21
CA ILE A 210 -18.44 5.11 0.08
C ILE A 210 -17.52 6.32 0.18
N LEU A 211 -16.28 6.20 -0.29
CA LEU A 211 -15.33 7.33 -0.31
C LEU A 211 -15.82 8.45 -1.23
N GLY A 212 -16.33 8.11 -2.41
CA GLY A 212 -16.93 9.07 -3.34
C GLY A 212 -18.14 9.79 -2.75
N ASP A 213 -19.06 9.05 -2.12
CA ASP A 213 -20.25 9.62 -1.47
C ASP A 213 -19.85 10.54 -0.29
N ASN A 214 -18.91 10.10 0.55
CA ASN A 214 -18.38 10.90 1.65
C ASN A 214 -17.67 12.17 1.14
N HIS A 215 -16.91 12.06 0.05
CA HIS A 215 -16.25 13.21 -0.54
C HIS A 215 -17.27 14.22 -1.07
N LYS A 216 -18.30 13.75 -1.79
CA LYS A 216 -19.39 14.60 -2.29
C LYS A 216 -20.13 15.29 -1.14
N SER A 217 -20.51 14.54 -0.10
CA SER A 217 -21.16 15.10 1.09
C SER A 217 -20.26 16.12 1.81
N SER A 218 -18.95 15.87 1.88
CA SER A 218 -18.00 16.82 2.45
C SER A 218 -17.89 18.10 1.62
N LEU A 219 -17.90 18.01 0.28
CA LEU A 219 -17.91 19.17 -0.60
C LEU A 219 -19.21 20.00 -0.45
N GLU A 220 -20.36 19.33 -0.41
CA GLU A 220 -21.65 19.98 -0.16
C GLU A 220 -21.63 20.73 1.18
N LYS A 221 -21.13 20.09 2.26
CA LYS A 221 -21.01 20.74 3.57
C LYS A 221 -20.03 21.92 3.56
N GLN A 222 -18.92 21.81 2.83
CA GLN A 222 -17.98 22.93 2.68
C GLN A 222 -18.62 24.12 1.98
N GLU A 223 -19.45 23.86 0.96
CA GLU A 223 -20.17 24.90 0.24
C GLU A 223 -21.25 25.56 1.11
N GLU A 224 -22.03 24.78 1.86
CA GLU A 224 -22.96 25.30 2.86
C GLU A 224 -22.26 26.22 3.87
N LEU A 225 -21.14 25.77 4.44
CA LEU A 225 -20.36 26.56 5.40
C LEU A 225 -19.81 27.84 4.79
N ARG A 226 -19.39 27.82 3.52
CA ARG A 226 -18.99 29.03 2.80
C ARG A 226 -20.14 30.02 2.66
N GLN A 227 -21.32 29.54 2.27
CA GLN A 227 -22.50 30.39 2.16
C GLN A 227 -22.93 30.99 3.50
N GLU A 228 -22.89 30.20 4.59
CA GLU A 228 -23.14 30.68 5.95
C GLU A 228 -22.13 31.75 6.36
N LEU A 229 -20.85 31.55 6.04
CA LEU A 229 -19.78 32.52 6.34
C LEU A 229 -19.99 33.83 5.57
N ASP A 230 -20.31 33.76 4.29
CA ASP A 230 -20.59 34.95 3.47
C ASP A 230 -21.86 35.67 3.90
N LYS A 231 -22.86 34.95 4.40
CA LYS A 231 -24.05 35.56 5.01
C LYS A 231 -23.69 36.27 6.31
N ALA A 232 -22.95 35.61 7.20
CA ALA A 232 -22.51 36.19 8.47
C ALA A 232 -21.64 37.45 8.25
N ARG A 233 -20.76 37.44 7.23
CA ARG A 233 -19.99 38.62 6.82
C ARG A 233 -20.89 39.79 6.40
N ARG A 234 -21.86 39.53 5.52
CA ARG A 234 -22.83 40.54 5.08
C ARG A 234 -23.66 41.10 6.23
N ASP A 235 -24.14 40.23 7.13
CA ASP A 235 -24.90 40.63 8.31
C ASP A 235 -24.06 41.50 9.25
N TYR A 236 -22.78 41.15 9.43
CA TYR A 236 -21.84 41.92 10.24
C TYR A 236 -21.54 43.30 9.62
N GLU A 237 -21.32 43.38 8.30
CA GLU A 237 -21.13 44.64 7.58
C GLU A 237 -22.37 45.56 7.69
N LEU A 238 -23.57 44.99 7.54
CA LEU A 238 -24.83 45.71 7.75
C LEU A 238 -24.97 46.23 9.18
N LEU A 239 -24.57 45.44 10.17
CA LEU A 239 -24.59 45.85 11.58
C LEU A 239 -23.61 47.01 11.83
N ILE A 240 -22.40 46.94 11.25
CA ILE A 240 -21.42 48.04 11.33
C ILE A 240 -22.01 49.31 10.74
N GLN A 241 -22.61 49.24 9.54
CA GLN A 241 -23.22 50.41 8.90
C GLN A 241 -24.35 51.01 9.73
N LYS A 242 -25.24 50.17 10.28
CA LYS A 242 -26.33 50.61 11.17
C LYS A 242 -25.79 51.25 12.44
N ASN A 243 -24.76 50.68 13.06
CA ASN A 243 -24.14 51.24 14.25
C ASN A 243 -23.46 52.58 13.95
N ALA A 244 -22.78 52.70 12.81
CA ALA A 244 -22.19 53.97 12.38
C ALA A 244 -23.25 55.07 12.14
N GLN A 245 -24.39 54.71 11.54
CA GLN A 245 -25.53 55.64 11.38
C GLN A 245 -26.10 56.06 12.73
N ARG A 246 -26.38 55.12 13.63
CA ARG A 246 -26.86 55.42 14.99
C ARG A 246 -25.88 56.30 15.74
N GLU A 247 -24.58 56.03 15.65
CA GLU A 247 -23.57 56.87 16.30
C GLU A 247 -23.60 58.29 15.74
N LYS A 248 -23.74 58.46 14.42
CA LYS A 248 -23.87 59.77 13.79
C LYS A 248 -25.12 60.52 14.25
N GLU A 249 -26.26 59.84 14.34
CA GLU A 249 -27.52 60.39 14.87
C GLU A 249 -27.36 60.84 16.32
N MET A 250 -26.83 59.98 17.19
CA MET A 250 -26.58 60.30 18.61
C MET A 250 -25.60 61.47 18.76
N ARG A 251 -24.56 61.55 17.93
CA ARG A 251 -23.64 62.71 17.91
C ARG A 251 -24.36 64.00 17.49
N ALA A 252 -25.26 63.93 16.50
CA ALA A 252 -26.05 65.08 16.06
C ALA A 252 -27.05 65.55 17.14
N GLU A 253 -27.74 64.61 17.80
CA GLU A 253 -28.62 64.91 18.93
C GLU A 253 -27.85 65.54 20.10
N LYS A 254 -26.69 64.97 20.47
CA LYS A 254 -25.81 65.55 21.47
C LYS A 254 -25.43 66.99 21.13
N ASN A 255 -25.02 67.25 19.88
CA ASN A 255 -24.68 68.61 19.44
C ASN A 255 -25.88 69.56 19.49
N LYS A 256 -27.07 69.09 19.09
CA LYS A 256 -28.31 69.88 19.20
C LYS A 256 -28.62 70.26 20.64
N LEU A 257 -28.51 69.30 21.58
CA LEU A 257 -28.71 69.54 23.00
C LEU A 257 -27.66 70.50 23.58
N LEU A 258 -26.39 70.39 23.15
CA LEU A 258 -25.34 71.33 23.54
C LEU A 258 -25.66 72.76 23.09
N ILE A 259 -26.07 72.95 21.83
CA ILE A 259 -26.47 74.26 21.31
C ILE A 259 -27.69 74.81 22.08
N GLN A 260 -28.66 73.95 22.41
CA GLN A 260 -29.82 74.35 23.23
C GLN A 260 -29.39 74.77 24.64
N LEU A 261 -28.47 74.05 25.27
CA LEU A 261 -27.94 74.38 26.59
C LEU A 261 -27.18 75.70 26.56
N GLU A 262 -26.30 75.91 25.58
CA GLU A 262 -25.60 77.18 25.37
C GLU A 262 -26.59 78.34 25.19
N GLY A 263 -27.65 78.14 24.41
CA GLY A 263 -28.71 79.14 24.25
C GLY A 263 -29.48 79.44 25.54
N ILE A 264 -29.73 78.44 26.39
CA ILE A 264 -30.35 78.63 27.71
C ILE A 264 -29.40 79.41 28.63
N LEU A 265 -28.12 79.04 28.66
CA LEU A 265 -27.10 79.73 29.45
C LEU A 265 -26.98 81.20 29.05
N GLN A 266 -26.90 81.50 27.74
CA GLN A 266 -26.89 82.88 27.25
C GLN A 266 -28.15 83.67 27.65
N LYS A 267 -29.33 83.06 27.59
CA LYS A 267 -30.58 83.70 28.06
C LYS A 267 -30.56 83.95 29.57
N TYR A 268 -30.05 82.99 30.33
CA TYR A 268 -29.90 83.12 31.78
C TYR A 268 -28.94 84.27 32.11
N ASP A 269 -27.75 84.29 31.50
CA ASP A 269 -26.75 85.34 31.69
C ASP A 269 -27.29 86.73 31.33
N ASN A 270 -28.01 86.84 30.20
CA ASN A 270 -28.66 88.09 29.80
C ASN A 270 -29.72 88.54 30.80
N ASN A 271 -30.61 87.65 31.25
CA ASN A 271 -31.67 87.97 32.21
C ASN A 271 -31.08 88.37 33.57
N ILE A 272 -30.08 87.63 34.07
CA ILE A 272 -29.36 88.00 35.29
C ILE A 272 -28.68 89.37 35.12
N GLY A 273 -28.04 89.64 33.98
CA GLY A 273 -27.44 90.93 33.67
C GLY A 273 -28.46 92.08 33.59
N GLU A 274 -29.67 91.83 33.07
CA GLU A 274 -30.78 92.79 33.09
C GLU A 274 -31.28 93.05 34.50
N LYS A 275 -31.53 91.99 35.29
CA LYS A 275 -31.99 92.11 36.68
C LYS A 275 -30.97 92.78 37.58
N LEU A 276 -29.68 92.55 37.37
CA LEU A 276 -28.61 93.23 38.09
C LEU A 276 -28.60 94.73 37.75
N ARG A 277 -28.79 95.10 36.48
CA ARG A 277 -28.92 96.49 36.05
C ARG A 277 -30.17 97.16 36.64
N GLU A 278 -31.31 96.48 36.62
CA GLU A 278 -32.55 96.95 37.23
C GLU A 278 -32.38 97.15 38.74
N ASN A 279 -31.75 96.19 39.43
CA ASN A 279 -31.50 96.31 40.87
C ASN A 279 -30.57 97.47 41.20
N LEU A 280 -29.50 97.69 40.40
CA LEU A 280 -28.64 98.88 40.54
C LEU A 280 -29.44 100.19 40.36
N GLN A 281 -30.31 100.26 39.36
CA GLN A 281 -31.18 101.41 39.15
C GLN A 281 -32.14 101.63 40.32
N LEU A 282 -32.76 100.56 40.84
CA LEU A 282 -33.65 100.62 42.01
C LEU A 282 -32.90 101.02 43.28
N GLU A 283 -31.69 100.52 43.50
CA GLU A 283 -30.84 100.94 44.62
C GLU A 283 -30.50 102.43 44.53
N ASP A 284 -30.20 102.94 43.34
CA ASP A 284 -29.93 104.37 43.12
C ASP A 284 -31.19 105.21 43.34
N GLN A 285 -32.35 104.78 42.83
CA GLN A 285 -33.65 105.43 43.11
C GLN A 285 -34.00 105.40 44.60
N TYR A 286 -33.77 104.28 45.28
CA TYR A 286 -33.98 104.15 46.72
C TYR A 286 -33.07 105.10 47.50
N LYS A 287 -31.79 105.23 47.11
CA LYS A 287 -30.87 106.20 47.73
C LYS A 287 -31.34 107.64 47.54
N VAL A 288 -31.89 107.99 46.36
CA VAL A 288 -32.46 109.32 46.11
C VAL A 288 -33.69 109.55 46.98
N ALA A 289 -34.67 108.65 46.93
CA ALA A 289 -35.91 108.76 47.72
C ALA A 289 -35.63 108.76 49.24
N LYS A 290 -34.62 108.02 49.69
CA LYS A 290 -34.18 108.03 51.09
C LYS A 290 -33.62 109.39 51.50
N LYS A 291 -32.83 110.05 50.63
CA LYS A 291 -32.37 111.42 50.89
C LYS A 291 -33.54 112.39 50.96
N GLU A 292 -34.49 112.32 50.03
CA GLU A 292 -35.69 113.17 50.05
C GLU A 292 -36.53 112.96 51.32
N LEU A 293 -36.67 111.71 51.78
CA LEU A 293 -37.34 111.40 53.04
C LEU A 293 -36.55 111.92 54.25
N ASP A 294 -35.24 111.73 54.27
CA ASP A 294 -34.38 112.22 55.36
C ASP A 294 -34.46 113.76 55.45
N ASP A 295 -34.46 114.47 54.31
CA ASP A 295 -34.66 115.92 54.23
C ASP A 295 -36.06 116.33 54.75
N PHE A 296 -37.12 115.67 54.29
CA PHE A 296 -38.49 115.91 54.79
C PHE A 296 -38.63 115.64 56.30
N MET A 297 -37.96 114.62 56.83
CA MET A 297 -38.00 114.30 58.26
C MET A 297 -37.33 115.37 59.13
N VAL A 298 -36.40 116.17 58.59
CA VAL A 298 -35.85 117.35 59.28
C VAL A 298 -36.97 118.39 59.44
N ASP A 299 -37.61 118.77 58.34
CA ASP A 299 -38.70 119.75 58.34
C ASP A 299 -39.88 119.30 59.23
N TYR A 300 -40.27 118.02 59.15
CA TYR A 300 -41.33 117.44 59.98
C TYR A 300 -41.00 117.50 61.47
N ARG A 301 -39.75 117.23 61.87
CA ARG A 301 -39.32 117.33 63.28
C ARG A 301 -39.35 118.77 63.78
N GLU A 302 -39.04 119.74 62.94
CA GLU A 302 -39.15 121.16 63.28
C GLU A 302 -40.62 121.56 63.50
N GLU A 303 -41.53 121.16 62.61
CA GLU A 303 -42.97 121.42 62.76
C GLU A 303 -43.58 120.69 63.97
N GLU A 304 -43.20 119.43 64.19
CA GLU A 304 -43.67 118.64 65.35
C GLU A 304 -43.21 119.27 66.67
N ALA A 305 -41.99 119.81 66.73
CA ALA A 305 -41.51 120.54 67.89
C ALA A 305 -42.32 121.82 68.16
N ILE A 306 -42.72 122.54 67.11
CA ILE A 306 -43.58 123.73 67.21
C ILE A 306 -44.98 123.33 67.70
N TYR A 307 -45.60 122.31 67.08
CA TYR A 307 -46.93 121.83 67.44
C TYR A 307 -46.99 121.34 68.90
N ASN A 308 -46.05 120.48 69.31
CA ASN A 308 -45.99 119.98 70.68
C ASN A 308 -45.82 121.11 71.70
N ARG A 309 -45.05 122.16 71.37
CA ARG A 309 -44.90 123.32 72.24
C ARG A 309 -46.23 124.05 72.47
N ILE A 310 -47.02 124.24 71.40
CA ILE A 310 -48.33 124.89 71.45
C ILE A 310 -49.33 124.05 72.24
N VAL A 311 -49.43 122.75 71.94
CA VAL A 311 -50.38 121.83 72.60
C VAL A 311 -50.08 121.70 74.09
N VAL A 312 -48.81 121.51 74.47
CA VAL A 312 -48.41 121.40 75.88
C VAL A 312 -48.69 122.69 76.67
N THR A 313 -48.57 123.87 76.03
CA THR A 313 -48.96 125.13 76.68
C THR A 313 -50.47 125.26 76.88
N HIS A 314 -51.26 124.83 75.89
CA HIS A 314 -52.72 124.93 75.95
C HIS A 314 -53.34 123.95 76.96
N GLU A 315 -52.82 122.72 77.05
CA GLU A 315 -53.28 121.73 78.03
C GLU A 315 -52.98 122.14 79.49
N ARG A 316 -51.83 122.77 79.74
CA ARG A 316 -51.48 123.28 81.08
C ARG A 316 -52.39 124.40 81.55
N GLU A 317 -52.86 125.26 80.65
CA GLU A 317 -53.80 126.34 80.98
C GLU A 317 -55.22 125.83 81.24
N GLU A 318 -55.70 124.86 80.47
CA GLU A 318 -56.99 124.17 80.69
C GLU A 318 -57.04 123.48 82.06
N GLN A 319 -55.98 122.74 82.44
CA GLN A 319 -55.91 122.06 83.73
C GLN A 319 -55.97 123.02 84.94
N ARG A 320 -55.33 124.19 84.85
CA ARG A 320 -55.42 125.23 85.90
C ARG A 320 -56.86 125.75 86.07
N LYS A 321 -57.54 126.08 84.97
CA LYS A 321 -58.94 126.58 84.98
C LYS A 321 -59.94 125.53 85.47
N GLN A 322 -59.64 124.24 85.28
CA GLN A 322 -60.47 123.13 85.77
C GLN A 322 -60.39 123.01 87.31
N GLN A 323 -59.18 123.11 87.88
CA GLN A 323 -58.95 122.98 89.32
C GLN A 323 -59.60 124.11 90.13
N GLU A 324 -59.54 125.36 89.64
CA GLU A 324 -60.21 126.50 90.29
C GLU A 324 -61.73 126.34 90.36
N ARG A 325 -62.35 125.81 89.29
CA ARG A 325 -63.80 125.56 89.24
C ARG A 325 -64.25 124.48 90.24
N ILE A 326 -63.44 123.43 90.43
CA ILE A 326 -63.73 122.35 91.39
C ILE A 326 -63.68 122.89 92.83
N LEU A 327 -62.70 123.74 93.14
CA LEU A 327 -62.54 124.31 94.49
C LEU A 327 -63.76 125.16 94.90
N ILE A 328 -64.23 126.03 94.00
CA ILE A 328 -65.41 126.89 94.21
C ILE A 328 -66.68 126.05 94.40
N PHE A 329 -66.83 124.97 93.63
CA PHE A 329 -67.97 124.05 93.76
C PHE A 329 -68.01 123.35 95.12
N MET A 330 -66.87 122.88 95.62
CA MET A 330 -66.77 122.25 96.94
C MET A 330 -67.11 123.22 98.07
N MET A 331 -66.62 124.47 98.00
CA MET A 331 -66.95 125.54 98.96
C MET A 331 -68.46 125.81 99.04
N ASN A 332 -69.12 125.94 97.87
CA ASN A 332 -70.55 126.23 97.79
C ASN A 332 -71.43 125.05 98.23
N ARG A 333 -70.97 123.81 98.05
CA ARG A 333 -71.66 122.60 98.52
C ARG A 333 -71.58 122.45 100.04
N ALA A 334 -70.44 122.80 100.64
CA ALA A 334 -70.28 122.81 102.10
C ALA A 334 -71.21 123.85 102.77
N ALA A 335 -71.26 125.06 102.23
CA ALA A 335 -72.10 126.15 102.75
C ALA A 335 -73.61 125.80 102.74
N ARG A 336 -74.12 125.20 101.65
CA ARG A 336 -75.53 124.76 101.56
C ARG A 336 -75.87 123.68 102.58
N LYS A 337 -74.95 122.77 102.89
CA LYS A 337 -75.19 121.68 103.86
C LYS A 337 -75.34 122.22 105.28
N ILE A 338 -74.53 123.22 105.65
CA ILE A 338 -74.60 123.90 106.96
C ILE A 338 -75.92 124.66 107.13
N GLN A 339 -76.33 125.45 106.12
CA GLN A 339 -77.58 126.22 106.17
C GLN A 339 -78.84 125.33 106.30
N LYS A 340 -78.86 124.18 105.63
CA LYS A 340 -79.99 123.24 105.65
C LYS A 340 -80.20 122.63 107.05
N TYR A 341 -79.12 122.26 107.73
CA TYR A 341 -79.19 121.72 109.09
C TYR A 341 -79.63 122.77 110.11
N TYR A 342 -79.16 124.01 109.99
CA TYR A 342 -79.55 125.11 110.88
C TYR A 342 -81.04 125.47 110.77
N LEU A 343 -81.59 125.54 109.55
CA LEU A 343 -83.01 125.85 109.32
C LEU A 343 -83.97 124.76 109.82
N LYS A 344 -83.54 123.48 109.79
CA LYS A 344 -84.32 122.34 110.29
C LYS A 344 -84.42 122.38 111.81
N TRP A 345 -83.29 122.59 112.49
CA TRP A 345 -83.24 122.73 113.96
C TRP A 345 -84.11 123.89 114.47
N ARG A 346 -84.08 125.04 113.77
CA ARG A 346 -84.86 126.24 114.15
C ARG A 346 -86.38 126.05 114.04
N ARG A 347 -86.87 125.23 113.09
CA ARG A 347 -88.31 124.95 112.92
C ARG A 347 -88.85 124.03 114.02
N ASP A 348 -88.09 123.02 114.41
CA ASP A 348 -88.55 122.04 115.41
C ASP A 348 -88.66 122.66 116.81
N GLN A 349 -87.79 123.62 117.16
CA GLN A 349 -87.91 124.39 118.41
C GLN A 349 -89.18 125.23 118.50
N LYS A 350 -89.59 125.88 117.39
CA LYS A 350 -90.84 126.66 117.33
C LYS A 350 -92.09 125.79 117.50
N LEU A 351 -92.07 124.55 117.01
CA LEU A 351 -93.18 123.59 117.14
C LEU A 351 -93.34 123.10 118.59
N LYS A 352 -92.24 122.83 119.30
CA LYS A 352 -92.28 122.50 120.74
C LYS A 352 -92.80 123.67 121.59
N ALA A 353 -92.41 124.91 121.28
CA ALA A 353 -92.86 126.10 121.99
C ALA A 353 -94.38 126.39 121.83
N ARG A 354 -94.98 126.00 120.69
CA ARG A 354 -96.39 126.27 120.40
C ARG A 354 -97.36 125.32 121.10
N LYS A 355 -96.99 124.04 121.31
CA LYS A 355 -97.83 123.08 122.06
C LYS A 355 -97.82 123.34 123.58
N ALA A 356 -96.71 123.86 124.13
CA ALA A 356 -96.64 124.24 125.55
C ALA A 356 -97.53 125.45 125.92
N ARG A 357 -97.94 126.29 124.96
CA ARG A 357 -98.74 127.51 125.22
C ARG A 357 -100.26 127.29 125.30
N LYS A 358 -100.82 126.14 124.91
CA LYS A 358 -102.27 125.86 125.02
C LYS A 358 -102.66 125.02 126.26
N SER A 359 -101.70 124.59 127.09
CA SER A 359 -101.96 123.95 128.40
C SER A 359 -101.92 124.91 129.61
N LYS A 360 -101.95 126.24 129.39
CA LYS A 360 -102.01 127.27 130.44
C LYS A 360 -103.12 128.29 130.15
N ARG A 361 -104.37 127.91 130.50
CA ARG A 361 -105.63 128.70 130.71
C ARG A 361 -106.82 127.75 130.44
N LYS A 362 -107.27 126.88 131.37
CA LYS A 362 -108.21 127.19 132.47
C LYS A 362 -107.77 128.29 133.44
N ASN A 363 -108.75 129.07 133.88
CA ASN A 363 -108.72 130.18 134.84
C ASN A 363 -108.27 131.52 134.29
#